data_AF-A0A8X7UQ11-F1
#
_entry.id   AF-A0A8X7UQ11-F1
#
_cell.length_a   1.000
_cell.length_b   1.000
_cell.length_c   1.000
_cell.angle_alpha   90.00
_cell.angle_beta   90.00
_cell.angle_gamma   90.00
#
_symmetry.space_group_name_H-M   'P 1'
#
loop_
_entity.id
_entity.type
_entity.pdbx_description
1 polymer ?
#
loop_
_entity_poly.entity_id
_entity_poly.type
_entity_poly.pdbx_seq_one_letter_code
_entity_poly.pdbx_strand_id
1 'polypeptide(L)' 'MPRLPDAQRFPSHLTTISLKQSRLKKDPMPILEKLLHLKDISLQSRSFCGGRMDCSRDGFSQLQKLKFEGLEEWEE' A
#
# COMPACT_ATOMS: atom_id res chain seq x y z
N MET A 1 -5.36 11.18 -11.84
CA MET A 1 -4.74 9.85 -11.56
C MET A 1 -5.03 9.46 -10.12
N PRO A 2 -5.48 8.22 -9.85
CA PRO A 2 -5.78 7.76 -8.50
C PRO A 2 -4.50 7.71 -7.65
N ARG A 3 -4.62 8.19 -6.40
CA ARG A 3 -3.58 8.23 -5.38
C ARG A 3 -4.20 7.86 -4.04
N LEU A 4 -3.40 7.30 -3.14
CA LEU A 4 -3.87 7.08 -1.77
C LEU A 4 -4.21 8.42 -1.11
N PRO A 5 -5.25 8.48 -0.26
CA PRO A 5 -5.48 9.60 0.65
C PRO A 5 -4.30 9.77 1.60
N ASP A 6 -4.14 10.95 2.20
CA ASP A 6 -3.13 11.14 3.24
C ASP A 6 -3.38 10.25 4.47
N ALA A 7 -2.31 9.90 5.20
CA ALA A 7 -2.38 9.04 6.37
C ALA A 7 -3.41 9.50 7.42
N GLN A 8 -3.64 10.82 7.54
CA GLN A 8 -4.63 11.43 8.45
C GLN A 8 -6.08 11.10 8.08
N ARG A 9 -6.35 10.69 6.84
CA ARG A 9 -7.69 10.29 6.40
C ARG A 9 -8.00 8.82 6.72
N PHE A 10 -6.99 8.07 7.14
CA PHE A 10 -7.18 6.70 7.62
C PHE A 10 -7.47 6.68 9.12
N PRO A 11 -8.19 5.66 9.60
CA PRO A 11 -8.36 5.42 11.02
C PRO A 11 -7.00 5.29 11.71
N SER A 12 -6.85 5.91 12.88
CA SER A 12 -5.63 5.85 13.69
C SER A 12 -5.22 4.43 14.08
N HIS A 13 -6.19 3.52 14.22
CA HIS A 13 -5.98 2.12 14.59
C HIS A 13 -6.14 1.15 13.41
N LEU A 14 -5.93 1.62 12.18
CA LEU A 14 -5.98 0.72 11.02
C LEU A 14 -4.87 -0.34 11.12
N THR A 15 -5.27 -1.60 11.30
CA THR A 15 -4.33 -2.72 11.39
C THR A 15 -4.16 -3.47 10.08
N THR A 16 -5.14 -3.40 9.19
CA THR A 16 -5.15 -4.18 7.95
C THR A 16 -5.60 -3.30 6.80
N ILE A 17 -4.87 -3.33 5.69
CA ILE A 17 -5.27 -2.71 4.44
C ILE A 17 -5.24 -3.72 3.30
N SER A 18 -6.30 -3.70 2.49
CA SER A 18 -6.39 -4.49 1.28
C SER A 18 -6.75 -3.58 0.12
N LEU A 19 -5.84 -3.47 -0.85
CA LEU A 19 -6.03 -2.68 -2.06
C LEU A 19 -6.26 -3.63 -3.22
N LYS A 20 -7.35 -3.40 -3.97
CA LYS A 20 -7.72 -4.18 -5.15
C LYS A 20 -8.29 -3.22 -6.20
N GLN A 21 -7.86 -3.36 -7.45
CA GLN A 21 -8.32 -2.54 -8.58
C GLN A 21 -8.20 -1.01 -8.38
N SER A 22 -7.35 -0.57 -7.45
CA SER A 22 -7.13 0.85 -7.14
C SER A 22 -6.30 1.59 -8.20
N ARG A 23 -5.58 0.85 -9.06
CA ARG A 23 -4.76 1.35 -10.18
C ARG A 23 -3.83 2.49 -9.80
N LEU A 24 -3.25 2.42 -8.60
CA LEU A 24 -2.42 3.47 -8.05
C LEU A 24 -1.17 3.64 -8.91
N LYS A 25 -0.92 4.85 -9.41
CA LYS A 25 0.32 5.15 -10.16
C LYS A 25 1.46 5.63 -9.25
N LYS A 26 1.12 6.13 -8.07
CA LYS A 26 2.07 6.54 -7.04
C LYS A 26 2.20 5.45 -6.00
N ASP A 27 3.42 5.27 -5.51
CA ASP A 27 3.75 4.29 -4.50
C ASP A 27 2.90 4.50 -3.23
N PRO A 28 2.13 3.50 -2.78
CA PRO A 28 1.37 3.59 -1.54
C PRO A 28 2.26 3.50 -0.28
N MET A 29 3.47 2.94 -0.36
CA MET A 29 4.29 2.61 0.83
C MET A 29 4.57 3.82 1.73
N PRO A 30 4.95 5.01 1.25
CA PRO A 30 5.21 6.16 2.12
C PRO A 30 4.02 6.65 2.95
N ILE A 31 2.79 6.31 2.51
CA ILE A 31 1.56 6.64 3.25
C ILE A 31 1.24 5.52 4.23
N LEU A 32 1.40 4.26 3.81
CA LEU A 32 1.19 3.10 4.67
C LEU A 32 2.18 3.04 5.83
N GLU A 33 3.42 3.49 5.63
CA GLU A 33 4.45 3.60 6.68
C GLU A 33 4.04 4.56 7.80
N LYS A 34 3.25 5.60 7.50
CA LYS A 34 2.74 6.52 8.53
C LYS A 34 1.68 5.87 9.42
N LEU A 35 1.14 4.72 9.04
CA LEU A 35 0.14 3.98 9.80
C LEU A 35 0.84 3.04 10.79
N LEU A 36 1.19 3.57 11.96
CA LEU A 36 2.02 2.88 12.97
C LEU A 36 1.41 1.57 13.51
N HIS A 37 0.09 1.42 13.39
CA HIS A 37 -0.65 0.23 13.84
C HIS A 37 -0.87 -0.80 12.73
N LEU A 38 -0.39 -0.53 11.51
CA LEU A 38 -0.60 -1.40 10.36
C LEU A 38 0.23 -2.68 10.50
N LYS A 39 -0.47 -3.81 10.45
CA LYS A 39 0.06 -5.17 10.63
C LYS A 39 -0.01 -5.98 9.34
N ASP A 40 -1.04 -5.79 8.55
CA ASP A 40 -1.28 -6.57 7.35
C ASP A 40 -1.52 -5.65 6.15
N ILE A 41 -0.69 -5.77 5.11
CA ILE A 41 -0.86 -5.10 3.83
C ILE A 41 -1.11 -6.16 2.76
N SER A 42 -2.19 -5.99 2.00
CA SER A 42 -2.53 -6.85 0.86
C SER A 42 -2.72 -6.01 -0.39
N LEU A 43 -1.79 -6.12 -1.33
CA LEU A 43 -1.88 -5.52 -2.66
C LEU A 43 -2.33 -6.59 -3.64
N GLN A 44 -3.58 -6.50 -4.08
CA GLN A 44 -4.22 -7.46 -4.97
C GLN A 44 -4.22 -6.97 -6.43
N SER A 45 -4.91 -7.71 -7.32
CA SER A 45 -4.94 -7.43 -8.75
C SER A 45 -5.26 -5.97 -9.10
N ARG A 46 -4.41 -5.40 -9.97
CA ARG A 46 -4.48 -4.00 -10.43
C ARG A 46 -4.53 -2.96 -9.29
N SER A 47 -3.94 -3.24 -8.13
CA SER A 47 -3.88 -2.28 -7.02
C SER A 47 -2.83 -1.21 -7.24
N PHE A 48 -1.67 -1.58 -7.82
CA PHE A 48 -0.58 -0.69 -8.17
C PHE A 48 -0.21 -0.89 -9.65
N CYS A 49 -0.06 0.23 -10.37
CA CYS A 49 0.32 0.32 -11.78
C CYS A 49 1.48 1.32 -11.97
N GLY A 50 2.23 1.62 -10.90
CA GLY A 50 3.45 2.43 -10.99
C GLY A 50 4.66 1.54 -11.28
N GLY A 51 5.80 2.16 -11.61
CA GLY A 51 7.01 1.43 -12.02
C GLY A 51 7.85 0.86 -10.86
N ARG A 52 7.82 1.49 -9.68
CA ARG A 52 8.59 1.03 -8.52
C ARG A 52 7.85 1.37 -7.22
N MET A 53 7.83 0.39 -6.31
CA MET A 53 7.49 0.62 -4.91
C MET A 53 8.80 0.65 -4.12
N ASP A 54 8.97 1.65 -3.27
CA ASP A 54 10.06 1.79 -2.34
C ASP A 54 9.52 1.56 -0.93
N CYS A 55 9.90 0.44 -0.33
CA CYS A 55 9.43 0.04 0.99
C CYS A 55 10.57 0.25 1.98
N SER A 56 10.43 1.24 2.85
CA SER A 56 11.38 1.46 3.94
C SER A 56 11.16 0.44 5.03
N ARG A 57 12.19 -0.36 5.33
CA ARG A 57 12.16 -1.31 6.45
C ARG A 57 11.92 -0.61 7.79
N ASP A 58 12.37 0.63 7.92
CA ASP A 58 12.25 1.41 9.16
C ASP A 58 10.91 2.13 9.28
N GLY A 59 10.12 2.21 8.20
CA GLY A 59 8.83 2.88 8.18
C GLY A 59 7.70 2.07 8.82
N PHE A 60 7.86 0.75 8.97
CA PHE A 60 6.79 -0.14 9.42
C PHE A 60 7.10 -0.79 10.77
N SER A 61 6.66 -0.18 11.87
CA SER A 61 6.94 -0.68 13.23
C SER A 61 6.20 -1.97 13.61
N GLN A 62 5.03 -2.22 13.02
CA GLN A 62 4.16 -3.35 13.41
C GLN A 62 3.78 -4.26 12.24
N LEU A 63 4.38 -4.08 11.06
CA LEU A 63 4.02 -4.86 9.89
C LEU A 63 4.44 -6.32 10.08
N GLN A 64 3.46 -7.22 10.05
CA GLN A 64 3.63 -8.66 10.20
C GLN A 64 3.47 -9.39 8.87
N LYS A 65 2.58 -8.91 7.99
CA LYS A 65 2.33 -9.51 6.69
C LYS A 65 2.26 -8.47 5.59
N LEU A 66 2.99 -8.75 4.51
CA LEU A 66 2.94 -8.01 3.26
C LEU A 66 2.67 -9.02 2.15
N LYS A 67 1.47 -8.96 1.57
CA LYS A 67 1.01 -9.84 0.51
C LYS A 67 0.90 -9.06 -0.79
N PHE A 68 1.49 -9.62 -1.85
CA PHE A 68 1.33 -9.16 -3.22
C PHE A 68 0.67 -10.29 -4.02
N GLU A 69 -0.45 -10.00 -4.69
CA GLU A 69 -1.21 -11.00 -5.43
C GLU A 69 -1.78 -10.39 -6.71
N GLY A 70 -1.43 -10.97 -7.86
CA GLY A 70 -1.92 -10.48 -9.16
C GLY A 70 -1.50 -9.05 -9.49
N LEU A 71 -0.38 -8.58 -8.93
CA LEU A 71 0.31 -7.37 -9.40
C LEU A 71 0.90 -7.64 -10.78
N GLU A 72 0.05 -7.72 -11.80
CA GLU A 72 0.47 -7.78 -13.18
C GLU A 72 1.05 -6.41 -13.56
N GLU A 73 2.26 -6.40 -14.12
CA GLU A 73 2.81 -5.22 -14.79
C GLU A 73 1.89 -4.89 -15.97
N TRP A 74 1.33 -3.69 -15.96
CA TRP A 74 0.61 -3.16 -17.11
C TRP A 74 1.66 -2.51 -18.02
N GLU A 75 2.19 -3.26 -18.97
CA GLU A 75 2.76 -2.67 -20.18
C GLU A 75 1.58 -2.26 -21.09
N GLU A 76 1.39 -0.96 -21.30
CA GLU A 76 0.71 -0.42 -22.49
C GLU A 76 1.75 -0.10 -23.56
#